data_AF-A0A920EMB4-F1
#
_entry.id   AF-A0A920EMB4-F1
#
_cell.length_a   1.000
_cell.length_b   1.000
_cell.length_c   1.000
_cell.angle_alpha   90.00
_cell.angle_beta   90.00
_cell.angle_gamma   90.00
#
_symmetry.space_group_name_H-M   'P 1'
#
loop_
_entity.id
_entity.type
_entity.pdbx_description
1 polymer ?
#
loop_
_entity_poly.entity_id
_entity_poly.type
_entity_poly.pdbx_seq_one_letter_code
_entity_poly.pdbx_strand_id
1 'polypeptide(L)' 'MDNKEIKDWKYLGKVSTGDIIKLSSNIGAAKVSKKLSKKQLITNLDLFGFGQSLFINLPGSKVDHYHLPTH' A
#
# COMPACT_ATOMS: atom_id res chain seq x y z
N MET A 1 -0.41 -21.16 -2.44
CA MET A 1 -0.60 -19.81 -1.87
C MET A 1 0.53 -19.59 -0.90
N ASP A 2 1.41 -18.62 -1.18
CA ASP A 2 2.64 -18.43 -0.42
C ASP A 2 2.32 -18.06 1.03
N ASN A 3 2.79 -18.86 1.98
CA ASN A 3 2.54 -18.70 3.41
C ASN A 3 3.44 -17.60 4.00
N LYS A 4 3.35 -16.38 3.46
CA LYS A 4 4.18 -15.25 3.85
C LYS A 4 3.66 -14.63 5.14
N GLU A 5 4.48 -14.69 6.19
CA GLU A 5 4.19 -14.06 7.47
C GLU A 5 4.22 -12.52 7.35
N ILE A 6 3.19 -11.85 7.89
CA ILE A 6 3.16 -10.40 8.07
C ILE A 6 3.40 -10.11 9.55
N LYS A 7 4.47 -9.37 9.85
CA LYS A 7 4.86 -9.05 11.22
C LYS A 7 5.21 -7.57 11.41
N ASP A 8 4.94 -7.10 12.61
CA ASP A 8 5.46 -5.83 13.11
C ASP A 8 6.85 -6.03 13.73
N TRP A 9 7.59 -4.95 13.94
CA TRP A 9 8.92 -5.00 14.54
C TRP A 9 8.92 -5.40 16.03
N LYS A 10 7.78 -5.24 16.71
CA LYS A 10 7.51 -5.75 18.06
C LYS A 10 6.01 -6.03 18.23
N TYR A 11 5.62 -6.57 19.38
CA TYR A 11 4.22 -6.63 19.77
C TYR A 11 3.69 -5.23 20.08
N LEU A 12 2.72 -4.74 19.28
CA LEU A 12 2.11 -3.41 19.43
C LEU A 12 0.76 -3.43 20.16
N GLY A 13 0.20 -4.61 20.44
CA GLY A 13 -1.11 -4.73 21.09
C GLY A 13 -2.26 -4.20 20.23
N LYS A 14 -3.25 -3.58 20.88
CA LYS A 14 -4.34 -2.87 20.18
C LYS A 14 -3.83 -1.47 19.81
N VAL A 15 -4.00 -1.10 18.54
CA VAL A 15 -3.54 0.18 17.98
C VAL A 15 -4.69 0.90 17.30
N SER A 16 -4.74 2.22 17.43
CA SER A 16 -5.67 3.08 16.67
C SER A 16 -5.21 3.25 15.22
N THR A 17 -6.04 3.83 14.34
CA THR A 17 -5.62 4.16 12.96
C THR A 17 -4.45 5.14 12.94
N GLY A 18 -4.41 6.11 13.86
CA GLY A 18 -3.29 7.02 14.03
C GLY A 18 -2.00 6.29 14.45
N ASP A 19 -2.13 5.31 15.36
CA ASP A 19 -1.00 4.49 15.81
C ASP A 19 -0.45 3.60 14.68
N ILE A 20 -1.29 3.10 13.77
CA ILE A 20 -0.83 2.31 12.61
C ILE A 20 0.19 3.12 11.80
N ILE A 21 -0.08 4.40 11.57
CA ILE A 21 0.83 5.31 10.85
C ILE A 21 2.05 5.66 11.73
N LYS A 22 1.82 6.09 12.98
CA LYS A 22 2.87 6.52 13.91
C LYS A 22 3.90 5.43 14.19
N LEU A 23 3.46 4.17 14.29
CA LEU A 23 4.29 3.03 14.64
C LEU A 23 4.70 2.20 13.42
N SER A 24 4.23 2.58 12.21
CA SER A 24 4.43 1.86 10.96
C SER A 24 4.07 0.36 11.07
N SER A 25 2.89 0.06 11.63
CA SER A 25 2.42 -1.32 11.83
C SER A 25 2.05 -1.98 10.49
N ASN A 26 2.86 -2.93 10.05
CA ASN A 26 2.60 -3.78 8.89
C ASN A 26 1.32 -4.60 9.06
N ILE A 27 1.10 -5.18 10.25
CA ILE A 27 -0.11 -5.95 10.55
C ILE A 27 -1.34 -5.04 10.50
N GLY A 28 -1.24 -3.84 11.08
CA GLY A 28 -2.29 -2.82 11.02
C GLY A 28 -2.63 -2.42 9.59
N ALA A 29 -1.62 -2.07 8.80
CA ALA A 29 -1.78 -1.72 7.38
C ALA A 29 -2.42 -2.85 6.57
N ALA A 30 -1.97 -4.10 6.77
CA ALA A 30 -2.53 -5.27 6.11
C ALA A 30 -4.00 -5.54 6.50
N LYS A 31 -4.38 -5.28 7.75
CA LYS A 31 -5.78 -5.40 8.18
C LYS A 31 -6.65 -4.31 7.58
N VAL A 32 -6.14 -3.08 7.48
CA VAL A 32 -6.85 -1.97 6.82
C VAL A 32 -7.02 -2.28 5.33
N SER A 33 -5.98 -2.72 4.63
CA SER A 33 -6.07 -3.04 3.21
C SER A 33 -7.05 -4.19 2.92
N LYS A 34 -7.12 -5.21 3.78
CA LYS A 34 -8.10 -6.30 3.69
C LYS A 34 -9.56 -5.85 3.85
N LYS A 35 -9.82 -4.67 4.45
CA LYS A 35 -11.17 -4.10 4.54
C LYS A 35 -11.59 -3.36 3.27
N LEU A 36 -10.66 -3.08 2.36
CA LEU A 36 -10.93 -2.42 1.09
C LEU A 36 -11.17 -3.47 0.01
N SER A 37 -12.08 -3.17 -0.91
CA SER A 37 -12.12 -3.87 -2.18
C SER A 37 -10.84 -3.57 -2.98
N LYS A 38 -10.48 -4.49 -3.89
CA LYS A 38 -9.35 -4.28 -4.80
C LYS A 38 -9.47 -2.97 -5.59
N LYS A 39 -10.69 -2.63 -6.05
CA LYS A 39 -10.98 -1.39 -6.75
C LYS A 39 -10.71 -0.16 -5.87
N GLN A 40 -11.21 -0.14 -4.64
CA GLN A 40 -10.97 0.98 -3.72
C GLN A 40 -9.47 1.17 -3.42
N LEU A 41 -8.72 0.09 -3.23
CA LEU A 41 -7.29 0.16 -3.01
C LEU A 41 -6.55 0.76 -4.22
N ILE A 42 -6.80 0.23 -5.42
CA ILE A 42 -6.17 0.70 -6.66
C ILE A 42 -6.54 2.16 -6.94
N THR A 43 -7.84 2.49 -6.89
CA THR A 43 -8.30 3.87 -7.14
C THR A 43 -7.69 4.87 -6.17
N ASN A 44 -7.54 4.52 -4.90
CA ASN A 44 -6.88 5.40 -3.94
C ASN A 44 -5.38 5.58 -4.26
N LEU A 45 -4.66 4.51 -4.64
CA LEU A 45 -3.26 4.61 -5.06
C LEU A 45 -3.12 5.50 -6.30
N ASP A 46 -4.00 5.34 -7.28
CA ASP A 46 -4.02 6.17 -8.49
C ASP A 46 -4.25 7.64 -8.15
N LEU A 47 -5.18 7.95 -7.24
CA LEU A 47 -5.45 9.31 -6.77
C LEU A 47 -4.26 9.94 -6.03
N PHE A 48 -3.43 9.13 -5.37
CA PHE A 48 -2.18 9.58 -4.76
C PHE A 48 -1.05 9.80 -5.77
N GLY A 49 -1.26 9.50 -7.06
CA GLY A 49 -0.28 9.70 -8.13
C GLY A 49 0.71 8.54 -8.30
N PHE A 50 0.49 7.41 -7.60
CA PHE A 50 1.30 6.21 -7.80
C PHE A 50 1.14 5.69 -9.23
N GLY A 51 2.25 5.28 -9.87
CA GLY A 51 2.23 4.71 -11.22
C GLY A 51 1.98 5.74 -12.32
N GLN A 52 1.91 7.03 -11.97
CA GLN A 52 1.92 8.12 -12.93
C GLN A 52 3.36 8.59 -13.16
N SER A 53 3.67 9.06 -14.36
CA SER A 53 4.93 9.76 -14.60
C SER A 53 4.94 11.03 -13.76
N LEU A 54 6.09 11.36 -13.15
CA LEU A 54 6.25 12.50 -12.23
C LEU A 54 6.05 13.88 -12.87
N PHE A 55 5.49 13.98 -14.09
CA PHE A 55 5.32 15.20 -14.91
C PHE A 55 6.61 16.02 -15.12
N ILE A 56 7.74 15.52 -14.65
CA ILE A 56 9.08 16.04 -14.90
C ILE A 56 9.61 15.29 -16.11
N ASN A 57 9.91 16.03 -17.18
CA ASN A 57 10.43 15.46 -18.41
C ASN A 57 11.94 15.19 -18.27
N LEU A 58 12.31 14.48 -17.20
CA LEU A 58 13.69 14.15 -16.89
C LEU A 58 14.06 12.84 -17.62
N PRO A 59 15.13 12.81 -18.43
CA PRO A 59 15.62 11.59 -19.04
C PRO A 59 15.88 10.52 -17.96
N GLY A 60 15.30 9.33 -18.12
CA GLY A 60 15.47 8.21 -17.18
C GLY A 60 14.43 8.10 -16.06
N SER A 61 13.42 8.99 -16.02
CA SER A 61 12.29 8.86 -15.11
C SER A 61 11.55 7.54 -15.35
N LYS A 62 11.36 6.74 -14.29
CA LYS A 62 10.61 5.47 -14.35
C LYS A 62 9.18 5.70 -13.90
N VAL A 63 8.23 5.19 -14.67
CA VAL A 63 6.84 5.04 -14.24
C VAL A 63 6.75 3.72 -13.49
N ASP A 64 6.27 3.76 -12.24
CA ASP A 64 6.06 2.55 -11.46
C ASP A 64 5.01 1.66 -12.16
N HIS A 65 5.35 0.39 -12.34
CA HIS A 65 4.47 -0.57 -13.03
C HIS A 65 3.66 -1.35 -12.00
N TYR A 66 2.34 -1.14 -11.95
CA TYR A 66 1.43 -1.97 -11.17
C TYR A 66 0.81 -3.08 -12.03
N HIS A 67 0.68 -4.27 -11.45
CA HIS A 67 -0.05 -5.36 -12.09
C HIS A 67 -1.56 -5.11 -11.96
N LEU A 68 -2.15 -4.50 -12.99
CA LEU A 68 -3.61 -4.47 -13.15
C LEU A 68 -4.08 -5.92 -13.36
N PRO A 69 -5.03 -6.45 -12.56
CA PRO A 69 -5.63 -7.73 -12.90
C PRO A 69 -6.35 -7.61 -14.24
N THR A 70 -5.91 -8.37 -15.23
CA THR A 70 -6.72 -8.67 -16.40
C THR A 70 -7.88 -9.57 -15.97
N HIS A 71 -9.07 -9.26 -16.48
CA HIS A 71 -10.33 -9.97 -16.24
C HIS A 71 -10.22 -11.49 -16.44
#